data_AF-A0A1I1AKX9-F1
#
_entry.id   AF-A0A1I1AKX9-F1
#
_cell.length_a   1.000
_cell.length_b   1.000
_cell.length_c   1.000
_cell.angle_alpha   90.00
_cell.angle_beta   90.00
_cell.angle_gamma   90.00
#
_symmetry.space_group_name_H-M   'P 1'
#
loop_
_entity.id
_entity.type
_entity.pdbx_description
1 polymer ?
#
loop_
_entity_poly.entity_id
_entity_poly.type
_entity_poly.pdbx_seq_one_letter_code
_entity_poly.pdbx_strand_id
1 'polypeptide(L)'
;MATTASTFGTASFAMFAESQTSASAAGVGRVPIKSFGSSKNTQSINQTETQKSFNATLASRNVKGAAEAAEETTRVRHYTNRKGINGIEQDGKIIARDNNRVYVEPANKKPLSQIEAETKYQIKKGKGRDYMEFDVPNSKLEWLKNPRYGTEELTIKGGVEELINPLFKRRK
;
A
#
# COMPACT_ATOMS: atom_id res chain seq x y z
N MET A 1 11.82 30.64 -58.75
CA MET A 1 11.53 29.22 -58.49
C MET A 1 10.44 29.15 -57.43
N ALA A 2 9.34 28.47 -57.75
CA ALA A 2 8.13 28.41 -56.94
C ALA A 2 8.30 27.44 -55.76
N THR A 3 7.75 27.79 -54.59
CA THR A 3 7.45 26.80 -53.53
C THR A 3 6.03 27.07 -53.01
N THR A 4 5.28 25.98 -52.92
CA THR A 4 3.84 25.87 -52.68
C THR A 4 3.45 25.95 -51.20
N ALA A 5 2.19 26.30 -50.98
CA ALA A 5 1.48 26.52 -49.70
C ALA A 5 1.33 25.29 -48.80
N SER A 6 1.04 25.53 -47.51
CA SER A 6 0.03 24.74 -46.78
C SER A 6 -0.58 25.53 -45.60
N THR A 7 -1.89 25.35 -45.48
CA THR A 7 -2.86 26.05 -44.64
C THR A 7 -3.22 25.17 -43.45
N PHE A 8 -3.31 25.72 -42.24
CA PHE A 8 -4.15 25.15 -41.17
C PHE A 8 -4.76 26.27 -40.34
N GLY A 9 -6.06 26.52 -40.55
CA GLY A 9 -6.91 27.18 -39.58
C GLY A 9 -7.50 26.12 -38.65
N THR A 10 -7.63 26.44 -37.36
CA THR A 10 -8.63 25.78 -36.51
C THR A 10 -9.17 26.80 -35.51
N ALA A 11 -10.50 26.77 -35.38
CA ALA A 11 -11.34 27.83 -34.84
C ALA A 11 -11.37 27.90 -33.31
N SER A 12 -11.77 29.09 -32.86
CA SER A 12 -12.17 29.47 -31.51
C SER A 12 -13.11 28.47 -30.83
N PHE A 13 -12.87 28.22 -29.54
CA PHE A 13 -13.88 27.65 -28.64
C PHE A 13 -14.25 28.72 -27.60
N ALA A 14 -15.40 29.36 -27.80
CA ALA A 14 -15.97 30.34 -26.90
C ALA A 14 -16.84 29.66 -25.82
N MET A 15 -16.85 30.29 -24.65
CA MET A 15 -17.74 30.08 -23.51
C MET A 15 -19.22 29.93 -23.89
N PHE A 16 -19.97 29.07 -23.19
CA PHE A 16 -21.28 29.37 -22.61
C PHE A 16 -21.83 28.18 -21.81
N ALA A 17 -22.22 28.38 -20.55
CA ALA A 17 -23.29 27.60 -19.90
C ALA A 17 -23.70 28.30 -18.60
N GLU A 18 -24.64 29.23 -18.75
CA GLU A 18 -25.35 29.91 -17.67
C GLU A 18 -26.64 29.15 -17.31
N SER A 19 -27.12 29.46 -16.11
CA SER A 19 -28.23 28.95 -15.31
C SER A 19 -29.49 28.43 -16.00
N GLN A 20 -30.16 27.47 -15.34
CA GLN A 20 -31.62 27.44 -15.24
C GLN A 20 -32.07 27.21 -13.77
N THR A 21 -32.73 28.23 -13.23
CA THR A 21 -33.87 28.20 -12.29
C THR A 21 -34.98 27.27 -12.83
N SER A 22 -35.98 26.72 -12.15
CA SER A 22 -36.60 26.85 -10.81
C SER A 22 -37.75 25.82 -10.76
N ALA A 23 -38.10 25.24 -9.61
CA ALA A 23 -39.49 24.85 -9.30
C ALA A 23 -39.70 24.59 -7.80
N SER A 24 -40.68 25.31 -7.26
CA SER A 24 -41.26 25.22 -5.92
C SER A 24 -42.38 24.17 -5.91
N ALA A 25 -42.47 23.38 -4.84
CA ALA A 25 -43.73 22.70 -4.48
C ALA A 25 -43.81 22.55 -2.95
N ALA A 26 -44.83 23.19 -2.40
CA ALA A 26 -45.25 23.13 -1.01
C ALA A 26 -45.73 21.72 -0.63
N GLY A 27 -45.49 21.32 0.62
CA GLY A 27 -46.00 20.07 1.18
C GLY A 27 -45.75 20.01 2.69
N VAL A 28 -46.62 20.67 3.45
CA VAL A 28 -46.61 20.74 4.91
C VAL A 28 -47.00 19.37 5.47
N GLY A 29 -46.11 18.79 6.30
CA GLY A 29 -46.35 17.50 6.95
C GLY A 29 -45.41 17.25 8.11
N ARG A 30 -45.34 18.19 9.07
CA ARG A 30 -44.50 18.07 10.26
C ARG A 30 -45.31 17.39 11.37
N VAL A 31 -45.07 16.09 11.56
CA VAL A 31 -45.58 15.31 12.71
C VAL A 31 -44.76 15.67 13.96
N PRO A 32 -45.36 15.98 15.12
CA PRO A 32 -44.60 16.27 16.33
C PRO A 32 -44.05 14.98 16.95
N ILE A 33 -42.72 14.88 17.06
CA ILE A 33 -42.04 13.81 17.80
C ILE A 33 -42.12 14.16 19.28
N LYS A 34 -42.86 13.36 20.06
CA LYS A 34 -42.90 13.46 21.53
C LYS A 34 -41.52 13.08 22.08
N SER A 35 -40.87 14.00 22.80
CA SER A 35 -39.65 13.70 23.55
C SER A 35 -39.99 12.81 24.75
N PHE A 36 -39.52 11.56 24.74
CA PHE A 36 -39.52 10.72 25.93
C PHE A 36 -38.13 10.75 26.57
N GLY A 37 -38.11 11.10 27.86
CA GLY A 37 -36.91 11.37 28.64
C GLY A 37 -35.99 10.17 28.75
N SER A 38 -34.68 10.46 28.67
CA SER A 38 -33.63 9.49 28.96
C SER A 38 -33.58 9.23 30.45
N SER A 39 -34.09 8.06 30.84
CA SER A 39 -34.06 7.54 32.20
C SER A 39 -32.61 7.24 32.61
N LYS A 40 -32.12 7.94 33.65
CA LYS A 40 -30.88 7.60 34.33
C LYS A 40 -31.14 6.42 35.26
N ASN A 41 -30.83 5.21 34.84
CA ASN A 41 -30.54 4.12 35.76
C ASN A 41 -29.84 2.99 35.01
N THR A 42 -28.60 2.65 35.40
CA THR A 42 -28.22 1.26 35.71
C THR A 42 -26.87 1.30 36.42
N GLN A 43 -26.82 0.53 37.51
CA GLN A 43 -25.81 0.42 38.54
C GLN A 43 -24.46 -0.12 38.02
N SER A 44 -23.37 0.35 38.61
CA SER A 44 -22.02 -0.20 38.44
C SER A 44 -21.93 -1.59 39.07
N ILE A 45 -21.82 -2.62 38.22
CA ILE A 45 -21.58 -4.00 38.66
C ILE A 45 -20.13 -4.14 39.17
N ASN A 46 -19.99 -4.44 40.46
CA ASN A 46 -18.72 -4.75 41.10
C ASN A 46 -18.15 -6.05 40.53
N GLN A 47 -16.95 -5.98 39.98
CA GLN A 47 -16.21 -7.13 39.44
C GLN A 47 -15.89 -8.10 40.58
N THR A 48 -16.38 -9.34 40.47
CA THR A 48 -16.11 -10.42 41.40
C THR A 48 -14.70 -10.98 41.20
N GLU A 49 -14.02 -11.29 42.31
CA GLU A 49 -12.61 -11.72 42.43
C GLU A 49 -12.18 -12.86 41.50
N THR A 50 -13.11 -13.64 40.96
CA THR A 50 -12.82 -14.78 40.06
C THR A 50 -12.37 -14.34 38.65
N GLN A 51 -12.63 -13.10 38.23
CA GLN A 51 -12.14 -12.58 36.94
C GLN A 51 -10.70 -12.07 37.01
N LYS A 52 -10.18 -11.79 38.21
CA LYS A 52 -8.82 -11.27 38.42
C LYS A 52 -7.76 -12.36 38.22
N SER A 53 -8.10 -13.63 38.51
CA SER A 53 -7.16 -14.75 38.40
C SER A 53 -7.00 -15.28 36.98
N PHE A 54 -8.04 -15.24 36.13
CA PHE A 54 -7.91 -15.62 34.71
C PHE A 54 -7.03 -14.66 33.91
N ASN A 55 -7.11 -13.36 34.19
CA ASN A 55 -6.25 -12.37 33.53
C ASN A 55 -4.78 -12.46 33.98
N ALA A 56 -4.49 -12.99 35.17
CA ALA A 56 -3.13 -13.22 35.64
C ALA A 56 -2.47 -14.46 34.99
N THR A 57 -3.24 -15.50 34.67
CA THR A 57 -2.71 -16.71 33.99
C THR A 57 -2.48 -16.51 32.49
N LEU A 58 -3.19 -15.56 31.85
CA LEU A 58 -2.92 -15.17 30.46
C LEU A 58 -1.64 -14.31 30.34
N ALA A 59 -1.37 -13.48 31.35
CA ALA A 59 -0.17 -12.63 31.40
C ALA A 59 1.14 -13.42 31.59
N SER A 60 1.08 -14.58 32.26
CA SER A 60 2.27 -15.35 32.62
C SER A 60 2.73 -16.36 31.55
N ARG A 61 1.93 -16.60 30.49
CA ARG A 61 2.33 -17.41 29.33
C ARG A 61 2.98 -16.60 28.20
N ASN A 62 2.93 -15.27 28.29
CA ASN A 62 3.41 -14.36 27.26
C ASN A 62 4.89 -13.95 27.44
N VAL A 63 5.64 -14.63 28.32
CA VAL A 63 7.01 -14.24 28.71
C VAL A 63 8.09 -15.09 28.03
N LYS A 64 7.76 -15.95 27.04
CA LYS A 64 8.75 -16.65 26.22
C LYS A 64 8.68 -16.23 24.74
N GLY A 65 8.70 -14.92 24.51
CA GLY A 65 8.80 -14.34 23.17
C GLY A 65 8.77 -12.80 23.15
N ALA A 66 9.01 -12.15 24.30
CA ALA A 66 9.05 -10.70 24.39
C ALA A 66 10.47 -10.20 24.13
N ALA A 67 10.58 -9.28 23.17
CA ALA A 67 11.61 -8.26 23.09
C ALA A 67 13.03 -8.72 22.74
N GLU A 68 13.24 -9.18 21.50
CA GLU A 68 14.29 -8.46 20.74
C GLU A 68 13.71 -7.07 20.45
N ALA A 69 14.51 -6.01 20.62
CA ALA A 69 14.09 -4.63 20.34
C ALA A 69 13.29 -4.62 19.03
N ALA A 70 12.00 -4.27 19.09
CA ALA A 70 11.11 -4.32 17.93
C ALA A 70 11.59 -3.25 16.94
N GLU A 71 12.57 -3.61 16.12
CA GLU A 71 13.01 -2.77 15.03
C GLU A 71 11.79 -2.49 14.16
N GLU A 72 11.56 -1.23 13.86
CA GLU A 72 10.47 -0.84 12.99
C GLU A 72 10.67 -1.53 11.63
N THR A 73 9.74 -2.43 11.28
CA THR A 73 9.77 -3.14 10.00
C THR A 73 8.82 -2.49 9.02
N THR A 74 9.26 -2.30 7.78
CA THR A 74 8.42 -1.85 6.68
C THR A 74 8.05 -3.03 5.78
N ARG A 75 6.76 -3.14 5.45
CA ARG A 75 6.28 -4.07 4.41
C ARG A 75 6.71 -3.57 3.04
N VAL A 76 7.55 -4.32 2.35
CA VAL A 76 8.04 -3.99 1.02
C VAL A 76 7.56 -4.98 -0.02
N ARG A 77 7.62 -4.59 -1.28
CA ARG A 77 7.23 -5.37 -2.46
C ARG A 77 8.38 -5.41 -3.45
N HIS A 78 8.69 -6.60 -3.93
CA HIS A 78 9.69 -6.84 -4.98
C HIS A 78 9.01 -7.39 -6.24
N TYR A 79 9.20 -6.70 -7.38
CA TYR A 79 8.71 -7.16 -8.67
C TYR A 79 9.71 -8.10 -9.34
N THR A 80 9.20 -9.19 -9.89
CA THR A 80 10.02 -10.21 -10.56
C THR A 80 9.22 -10.98 -11.63
N ASN A 81 9.83 -12.02 -12.19
CA ASN A 81 9.15 -12.94 -13.11
C ASN A 81 8.86 -14.29 -12.44
N ARG A 82 8.13 -15.17 -13.14
CA ARG A 82 7.77 -16.51 -12.61
C ARG A 82 8.96 -17.35 -12.18
N LYS A 83 10.05 -17.27 -12.93
CA LYS A 83 11.28 -17.98 -12.59
C LYS A 83 11.89 -17.43 -11.31
N GLY A 84 11.92 -16.10 -11.16
CA GLY A 84 12.44 -15.42 -9.98
C GLY A 84 11.62 -15.71 -8.73
N ILE A 85 10.29 -15.56 -8.79
CA ILE A 85 9.45 -15.82 -7.62
C ILE A 85 9.51 -17.29 -7.17
N ASN A 86 9.57 -18.24 -8.12
CA ASN A 86 9.70 -19.65 -7.79
C ASN A 86 11.08 -19.97 -7.19
N GLY A 87 12.15 -19.36 -7.72
CA GLY A 87 13.50 -19.55 -7.15
C GLY A 87 13.60 -18.97 -5.73
N ILE A 88 13.03 -17.79 -5.49
CA ILE A 88 13.04 -17.17 -4.16
C ILE A 88 12.21 -17.99 -3.16
N GLU A 89 11.05 -18.52 -3.59
CA GLU A 89 10.22 -19.39 -2.74
C GLU A 89 10.93 -20.71 -2.38
N GLN A 90 11.74 -21.25 -3.30
CA GLN A 90 12.55 -22.46 -3.06
C GLN A 90 13.76 -22.19 -2.17
N ASP A 91 14.49 -21.10 -2.43
CA ASP A 91 15.74 -20.78 -1.73
C ASP A 91 15.49 -20.13 -0.37
N GLY A 92 14.31 -19.53 -0.15
CA GLY A 92 13.98 -18.78 1.06
C GLY A 92 14.72 -17.45 1.21
N LYS A 93 15.50 -17.05 0.20
CA LYS A 93 16.36 -15.86 0.20
C LYS A 93 16.32 -15.12 -1.13
N ILE A 94 16.67 -13.84 -1.12
CA ILE A 94 16.82 -13.01 -2.32
C ILE A 94 18.30 -12.71 -2.51
N ILE A 95 18.88 -13.17 -3.61
CA ILE A 95 20.27 -12.87 -3.97
C ILE A 95 20.29 -11.58 -4.79
N ALA A 96 20.98 -10.56 -4.28
CA ALA A 96 21.21 -9.33 -5.02
C ALA A 96 22.21 -9.55 -6.14
N ARG A 97 21.77 -9.34 -7.39
CA ARG A 97 22.63 -9.49 -8.58
C ARG A 97 23.12 -8.14 -9.09
N ASP A 98 22.26 -7.13 -9.04
CA ASP A 98 22.53 -5.82 -9.60
C ASP A 98 23.02 -4.90 -8.49
N ASN A 99 24.26 -4.40 -8.63
CA ASN A 99 24.88 -3.46 -7.68
C ASN A 99 24.91 -3.94 -6.22
N ASN A 100 24.85 -5.26 -5.99
CA ASN A 100 24.66 -5.86 -4.67
C ASN A 100 23.49 -5.23 -3.90
N ARG A 101 22.38 -4.95 -4.61
CA ARG A 101 21.15 -4.40 -4.04
C ARG A 101 19.91 -5.15 -4.52
N VAL A 102 18.86 -5.12 -3.70
CA VAL A 102 17.50 -5.53 -4.09
C VAL A 102 16.62 -4.29 -4.16
N TYR A 103 16.04 -4.05 -5.33
CA TYR A 103 15.13 -2.93 -5.56
C TYR A 103 13.71 -3.31 -5.13
N VAL A 104 13.09 -2.47 -4.32
CA VAL A 104 11.77 -2.71 -3.72
C VAL A 104 10.92 -1.45 -3.72
N GLU A 105 9.62 -1.60 -3.48
CA GLU A 105 8.72 -0.49 -3.19
C GLU A 105 7.96 -0.74 -1.88
N PRO A 106 7.54 0.30 -1.15
CA PRO A 106 6.62 0.12 -0.02
C PRO A 106 5.29 -0.52 -0.46
N ALA A 107 4.83 -1.54 0.26
CA ALA A 107 3.61 -2.28 -0.09
C ALA A 107 2.30 -1.56 0.30
N ASN A 108 2.38 -0.34 0.85
CA ASN A 108 1.23 0.45 1.33
C ASN A 108 0.24 0.83 0.22
N LYS A 109 0.71 0.87 -1.03
CA LYS A 109 -0.10 1.20 -2.21
C LYS A 109 -0.48 -0.06 -2.98
N LYS A 110 -1.52 0.06 -3.81
CA LYS A 110 -1.92 -0.98 -4.75
C LYS A 110 -0.71 -1.41 -5.60
N PRO A 111 -0.56 -2.73 -5.86
CA PRO A 111 0.52 -3.23 -6.70
C PRO A 111 0.33 -2.74 -8.14
N LEU A 112 1.41 -2.26 -8.73
CA LEU A 112 1.47 -1.78 -10.11
C LEU A 112 1.20 -2.92 -11.09
N SER A 113 0.57 -2.61 -12.22
CA SER A 113 0.46 -3.56 -13.33
C SER A 113 1.85 -3.91 -13.87
N GLN A 114 1.93 -4.99 -14.67
CA GLN A 114 3.20 -5.41 -15.26
C GLN A 114 3.84 -4.29 -16.09
N ILE A 115 3.05 -3.64 -16.95
CA ILE A 115 3.53 -2.60 -17.88
C ILE A 115 3.98 -1.36 -17.10
N GLU A 116 3.25 -0.98 -16.06
CA GLU A 116 3.62 0.15 -15.20
C GLU A 116 4.91 -0.12 -14.42
N ALA A 117 5.07 -1.32 -13.84
CA ALA A 117 6.29 -1.69 -13.14
C ALA A 117 7.51 -1.69 -14.09
N GLU A 118 7.34 -2.25 -15.29
CA GLU A 118 8.35 -2.25 -16.34
C GLU A 118 8.73 -0.84 -16.79
N THR A 119 7.76 0.05 -16.95
CA THR A 119 8.01 1.42 -17.41
C THR A 119 8.63 2.28 -16.30
N LYS A 120 8.09 2.19 -15.08
CA LYS A 120 8.50 3.00 -13.94
C LYS A 120 9.90 2.66 -13.47
N TYR A 121 10.18 1.36 -13.30
CA TYR A 121 11.48 0.87 -12.81
C TYR A 121 12.44 0.48 -13.93
N GLN A 122 11.97 0.57 -15.19
CA GLN A 122 12.77 0.24 -16.37
C GLN A 122 13.37 -1.16 -16.36
N ILE A 123 12.67 -2.05 -15.67
CA ILE A 123 13.00 -3.47 -15.66
C ILE A 123 12.62 -4.08 -17.01
N LYS A 124 13.39 -5.09 -17.44
CA LYS A 124 13.19 -5.75 -18.72
C LYS A 124 11.76 -6.29 -18.84
N LYS A 125 11.19 -6.23 -20.05
CA LYS A 125 9.87 -6.80 -20.35
C LYS A 125 9.73 -8.24 -19.83
N GLY A 126 8.64 -8.50 -19.11
CA GLY A 126 8.34 -9.75 -18.41
C GLY A 126 8.83 -9.83 -16.96
N LYS A 127 9.65 -8.88 -16.48
CA LYS A 127 10.20 -8.86 -15.11
C LYS A 127 9.31 -8.15 -14.10
N GLY A 128 8.29 -7.42 -14.54
CA GLY A 128 7.31 -6.78 -13.65
C GLY A 128 6.04 -7.60 -13.42
N ARG A 129 5.99 -8.85 -13.92
CA ARG A 129 4.74 -9.61 -14.01
C ARG A 129 4.27 -10.13 -12.65
N ASP A 130 5.16 -10.79 -11.94
CA ASP A 130 4.89 -11.41 -10.64
C ASP A 130 5.55 -10.54 -9.56
N TYR A 131 5.11 -10.68 -8.32
CA TYR A 131 5.69 -9.91 -7.22
C TYR A 131 5.57 -10.67 -5.91
N MET A 132 6.39 -10.28 -4.95
CA MET A 132 6.30 -10.77 -3.59
C MET A 132 6.32 -9.61 -2.61
N GLU A 133 5.69 -9.80 -1.46
CA GLU A 133 5.69 -8.83 -0.36
C GLU A 133 6.28 -9.49 0.88
N PHE A 134 7.12 -8.77 1.61
CA PHE A 134 7.80 -9.28 2.81
C PHE A 134 8.14 -8.12 3.75
N ASP A 135 8.42 -8.44 5.01
CA ASP A 135 8.80 -7.44 6.01
C ASP A 135 10.32 -7.27 6.03
N VAL A 136 10.79 -6.04 6.14
CA VAL A 136 12.22 -5.70 6.21
C VAL A 136 12.43 -4.68 7.33
N PRO A 137 13.43 -4.87 8.21
CA PRO A 137 13.79 -3.86 9.21
C PRO A 137 14.27 -2.58 8.54
N ASN A 138 13.80 -1.42 9.04
CA ASN A 138 14.12 -0.10 8.49
C ASN A 138 15.64 0.15 8.44
N SER A 139 16.40 -0.43 9.37
CA SER A 139 17.87 -0.38 9.42
C SER A 139 18.56 -0.89 8.15
N LYS A 140 17.90 -1.77 7.36
CA LYS A 140 18.46 -2.33 6.10
C LYS A 140 17.97 -1.59 4.84
N LEU A 141 17.02 -0.66 4.99
CA LEU A 141 16.41 0.06 3.88
C LEU A 141 17.19 1.35 3.59
N GLU A 142 17.52 1.54 2.31
CA GLU A 142 18.21 2.73 1.83
C GLU A 142 17.46 3.32 0.63
N TRP A 143 17.08 4.59 0.73
CA TRP A 143 16.59 5.37 -0.42
C TRP A 143 17.78 5.83 -1.25
N LEU A 144 17.85 5.37 -2.50
CA LEU A 144 18.90 5.74 -3.43
C LEU A 144 18.31 6.52 -4.60
N LYS A 145 18.91 7.69 -4.90
CA LYS A 145 18.54 8.45 -6.09
C LYS A 145 19.18 7.82 -7.32
N ASN A 146 18.36 7.38 -8.27
CA ASN A 146 18.84 6.84 -9.52
C ASN A 146 19.46 7.97 -10.37
N PRO A 147 20.76 7.93 -10.72
CA PRO A 147 21.42 9.02 -11.44
C PRO A 147 20.85 9.23 -12.86
N ARG A 148 20.21 8.22 -13.43
CA ARG A 148 19.72 8.26 -14.82
C ARG A 148 18.41 9.02 -14.97
N TYR A 149 17.52 8.93 -13.98
CA TYR A 149 16.16 9.51 -14.05
C TYR A 149 15.83 10.42 -12.86
N GLY A 150 16.72 10.52 -11.88
CA GLY A 150 16.58 11.41 -10.73
C GLY A 150 15.53 10.98 -9.70
N THR A 151 14.88 9.84 -9.90
CA THR A 151 13.87 9.30 -8.98
C THR A 151 14.51 8.56 -7.81
N GLU A 152 13.93 8.72 -6.63
CA GLU A 152 14.31 7.95 -5.44
C GLU A 152 13.71 6.55 -5.50
N GLU A 153 14.57 5.54 -5.32
CA GLU A 153 14.21 4.14 -5.30
C GLU A 153 14.57 3.54 -3.94
N LEU A 154 13.63 2.80 -3.36
CA LEU A 154 13.88 2.08 -2.12
C LEU A 154 14.68 0.82 -2.43
N THR A 155 15.80 0.65 -1.75
CA THR A 155 16.70 -0.48 -1.95
C THR A 155 17.06 -1.15 -0.64
N ILE A 156 17.38 -2.44 -0.72
CA ILE A 156 17.98 -3.20 0.37
C ILE A 156 19.43 -3.44 -0.05
N LYS A 157 20.38 -3.07 0.81
CA LYS A 157 21.80 -3.31 0.56
C LYS A 157 22.12 -4.79 0.82
N GLY A 158 22.80 -5.42 -0.12
CA GLY A 158 23.03 -6.86 -0.12
C GLY A 158 21.80 -7.64 -0.55
N GLY A 159 21.85 -8.96 -0.32
CA GLY A 159 20.70 -9.84 -0.45
C GLY A 159 19.81 -9.82 0.79
N VAL A 160 18.67 -10.50 0.68
CA VAL A 160 17.79 -10.80 1.82
C VAL A 160 18.02 -12.26 2.19
N GLU A 161 18.71 -12.51 3.30
CA GLU A 161 19.05 -13.88 3.73
C GLU A 161 17.86 -14.61 4.34
N GLU A 162 17.02 -13.90 5.08
CA GLU A 162 15.82 -14.43 5.72
C GLU A 162 14.61 -13.59 5.32
N LEU A 163 13.59 -14.26 4.79
CA LEU A 163 12.32 -13.64 4.41
C LEU A 163 11.34 -13.67 5.59
N ILE A 164 10.99 -12.48 6.09
CA ILE A 164 10.00 -12.33 7.16
C ILE A 164 8.62 -12.18 6.53
N ASN A 165 7.69 -13.06 6.93
CA ASN A 165 6.29 -13.08 6.48
C ASN A 165 6.09 -12.96 4.95
N PRO A 166 6.76 -13.78 4.12
CA PRO A 166 6.69 -13.63 2.68
C PRO A 166 5.30 -13.97 2.12
N LEU A 167 4.82 -13.14 1.19
CA LEU A 167 3.58 -13.32 0.45
C LEU A 167 3.90 -13.33 -1.05
N PHE A 168 3.82 -14.51 -1.66
CA PHE A 168 4.09 -14.68 -3.08
C PHE A 168 2.82 -14.45 -3.92
N LYS A 169 2.88 -13.57 -4.91
CA LYS A 169 1.76 -13.24 -5.80
C LYS A 169 2.10 -13.51 -7.27
N ARG A 170 1.38 -14.48 -7.83
CA ARG A 170 1.51 -14.93 -9.21
C ARG A 170 0.30 -14.44 -10.01
N ARG A 171 0.52 -13.60 -11.02
CA ARG A 171 -0.57 -13.11 -11.89
C ARG A 171 -0.91 -14.14 -12.97
N LYS A 172 -2.17 -14.20 -13.37
CA LYS A 172 -2.64 -15.07 -14.46
C LYS A 172 -2.37 -14.40 -15.81
#